data_AF-A0A419Z1P7-F1
#
_entry.id   AF-A0A419Z1P7-F1
#
_cell.length_a   1.000
_cell.length_b   1.000
_cell.length_c   1.000
_cell.angle_alpha   90.00
_cell.angle_beta   90.00
_cell.angle_gamma   90.00
#
_symmetry.space_group_name_H-M   'P 1'
#
loop_
_entity.id
_entity.type
_entity.pdbx_description
1 polymer ?
#
loop_
_entity_poly.entity_id
_entity_poly.type
_entity_poly.pdbx_seq_one_letter_code
_entity_poly.pdbx_strand_id
1 'polypeptide(L)'
;MTRPRTSAFTLLELMIALAIAAALVVFAVPSYRSHVARTHRIDAASALYRAAQFVEGAAGNGTATLPPGLDQAPQFGTPLYRLQVLPADDANGGYSVEATPIEFGPMRDDACGTFTLDATGVRGNRSSANATAPPGSECWNTS
;
A
#
# COMPACT_ATOMS: atom_id res chain seq x y z
N MET A 1 -25.85 55.62 -11.60
CA MET A 1 -24.89 54.50 -11.49
C MET A 1 -24.93 53.98 -10.06
N THR A 2 -25.75 52.98 -9.78
CA THR A 2 -25.85 52.33 -8.47
C THR A 2 -24.70 51.34 -8.32
N ARG A 3 -23.75 51.63 -7.43
CA ARG A 3 -22.60 50.77 -7.15
C ARG A 3 -23.11 49.52 -6.40
N PRO A 4 -22.88 48.30 -6.88
CA PRO A 4 -23.27 47.11 -6.13
C PRO A 4 -22.52 47.09 -4.80
N ARG A 5 -23.26 46.94 -3.69
CA ARG A 5 -22.68 46.73 -2.36
C ARG A 5 -22.14 45.31 -2.32
N THR A 6 -20.82 45.16 -2.42
CA THR A 6 -20.15 43.89 -2.17
C THR A 6 -20.31 43.57 -0.68
N SER A 7 -21.08 42.55 -0.33
CA SER A 7 -21.08 42.05 1.06
C SER A 7 -19.80 41.22 1.25
N ALA A 8 -18.91 41.70 2.10
CA ALA A 8 -17.74 40.95 2.51
C ALA A 8 -18.03 40.26 3.86
N PHE A 9 -17.51 39.05 4.03
CA PHE A 9 -17.59 38.29 5.28
C PHE A 9 -16.87 39.03 6.41
N THR A 10 -17.38 38.89 7.64
CA THR A 10 -16.71 39.49 8.81
C THR A 10 -15.49 38.66 9.22
N LEU A 11 -14.53 39.29 9.91
CA LEU A 11 -13.36 38.57 10.46
C LEU A 11 -13.80 37.45 11.42
N LEU A 12 -14.85 37.70 12.22
CA LEU A 12 -15.40 36.71 13.13
C LEU A 12 -15.99 35.50 12.38
N GLU A 13 -16.70 35.74 11.30
CA GLU A 13 -17.29 34.68 10.47
C GLU A 13 -16.21 33.81 9.81
N LEU A 14 -15.13 34.43 9.32
CA LEU A 14 -13.98 33.70 8.80
C LEU A 14 -13.31 32.84 9.90
N MET A 15 -13.13 33.39 11.11
CA MET A 15 -12.54 32.65 12.23
C MET A 15 -13.38 31.44 12.64
N ILE A 16 -14.71 31.59 12.68
CA ILE A 16 -15.62 30.47 12.97
C ILE A 16 -15.56 29.42 11.86
N ALA A 17 -15.58 29.85 10.58
CA ALA A 17 -15.47 28.93 9.45
C ALA A 17 -14.15 28.13 9.47
N LEU A 18 -13.03 28.79 9.77
CA LEU A 18 -11.72 28.13 9.90
C LEU A 18 -11.67 27.17 11.08
N ALA A 19 -12.28 27.52 12.22
CA ALA A 19 -12.35 26.64 13.38
C ALA A 19 -13.13 25.34 13.07
N ILE A 20 -14.27 25.46 12.38
CA ILE A 20 -15.05 24.30 11.94
C ILE A 20 -14.26 23.48 10.93
N ALA A 21 -13.62 24.11 9.95
CA ALA A 21 -12.82 23.42 8.94
C ALA A 21 -11.65 22.63 9.59
N ALA A 22 -10.93 23.23 10.54
CA ALA A 22 -9.85 22.57 11.26
C ALA A 22 -10.35 21.34 12.02
N ALA A 23 -11.50 21.43 12.69
CA ALA A 23 -12.10 20.30 13.39
C ALA A 23 -12.44 19.13 12.44
N LEU A 24 -12.96 19.42 11.24
CA LEU A 24 -13.28 18.39 10.24
C LEU A 24 -12.02 17.70 9.68
N VAL A 25 -10.96 18.48 9.41
CA VAL A 25 -9.71 17.98 8.82
C VAL A 25 -9.06 16.90 9.70
N VAL A 26 -9.15 17.03 11.03
CA VAL A 26 -8.59 16.07 11.99
C VAL A 26 -9.12 14.65 11.77
N PHE A 27 -10.38 14.49 11.39
CA PHE A 27 -10.99 13.17 11.13
C PHE A 27 -10.92 12.76 9.65
N ALA A 28 -11.08 13.73 8.75
CA ALA A 28 -11.12 13.46 7.31
C ALA A 28 -9.78 12.94 6.77
N VAL A 29 -8.66 13.52 7.20
CA VAL A 29 -7.34 13.18 6.65
C VAL A 29 -6.87 11.77 7.03
N PRO A 30 -6.91 11.34 8.31
CA PRO A 30 -6.54 9.97 8.68
C PRO A 30 -7.45 8.93 8.02
N SER A 31 -8.76 9.22 7.95
CA SER A 31 -9.72 8.34 7.29
C SER A 31 -9.37 8.14 5.81
N TYR A 32 -9.20 9.23 5.06
CA TYR A 32 -8.82 9.17 3.64
C TYR A 32 -7.50 8.43 3.42
N ARG A 33 -6.48 8.69 4.25
CA ARG A 33 -5.19 7.99 4.16
C ARG A 33 -5.34 6.49 4.38
N SER A 34 -6.16 6.06 5.34
CA SER A 34 -6.42 4.64 5.60
C SER A 34 -7.14 3.96 4.43
N HIS A 35 -8.08 4.64 3.79
CA HIS A 35 -8.76 4.15 2.60
C HIS A 35 -7.80 3.96 1.42
N VAL A 36 -6.96 4.95 1.15
CA VAL A 36 -5.95 4.89 0.08
C VAL A 36 -4.93 3.79 0.36
N ALA A 37 -4.46 3.66 1.61
CA ALA A 37 -3.57 2.59 2.03
C ALA A 37 -4.17 1.20 1.77
N ARG A 38 -5.45 1.00 2.10
CA ARG A 38 -6.15 -0.26 1.83
C ARG A 38 -6.14 -0.60 0.33
N THR A 39 -6.43 0.36 -0.54
CA THR A 39 -6.35 0.16 -2.00
C THR A 39 -4.96 -0.28 -2.43
N HIS A 40 -3.91 0.36 -1.92
CA HIS A 40 -2.53 -0.01 -2.25
C HIS A 40 -2.11 -1.39 -1.72
N ARG A 41 -2.63 -1.82 -0.56
CA ARG A 41 -2.44 -3.19 -0.06
C ARG A 41 -3.11 -4.23 -0.96
N ILE A 42 -4.29 -3.92 -1.50
CA ILE A 42 -4.98 -4.77 -2.50
C ILE A 42 -4.14 -4.88 -3.77
N ASP A 43 -3.58 -3.76 -4.25
CA ASP A 43 -2.70 -3.75 -5.43
C ASP A 43 -1.45 -4.62 -5.19
N ALA A 44 -0.81 -4.49 -4.03
CA ALA A 44 0.34 -5.30 -3.63
C ALA A 44 0.00 -6.80 -3.59
N ALA A 45 -1.11 -7.17 -2.95
CA ALA A 45 -1.57 -8.56 -2.91
C ALA A 45 -1.85 -9.12 -4.32
N SER A 46 -2.52 -8.34 -5.18
CA SER A 46 -2.77 -8.76 -6.56
C SER A 46 -1.49 -8.96 -7.38
N ALA A 47 -0.48 -8.10 -7.16
CA ALA A 47 0.81 -8.21 -7.79
C ALA A 47 1.57 -9.45 -7.31
N LEU A 48 1.52 -9.77 -6.00
CA LEU A 48 2.11 -10.98 -5.45
C LEU A 48 1.52 -12.25 -6.08
N TYR A 49 0.20 -12.31 -6.26
CA TYR A 49 -0.41 -13.46 -6.94
C TYR A 49 0.05 -13.57 -8.39
N ARG A 50 0.10 -12.47 -9.15
CA ARG A 50 0.59 -12.49 -10.54
C ARG A 50 2.05 -12.94 -10.62
N ALA A 51 2.89 -12.45 -9.71
CA ALA A 51 4.29 -12.84 -9.63
C ALA A 51 4.45 -14.32 -9.26
N ALA A 52 3.70 -14.83 -8.27
CA ALA A 52 3.71 -16.25 -7.93
C ALA A 52 3.30 -17.13 -9.11
N GLN A 53 2.20 -16.78 -9.80
CA GLN A 53 1.76 -17.51 -11.01
C GLN A 53 2.83 -17.52 -12.11
N PHE A 54 3.57 -16.41 -12.28
CA PHE A 54 4.68 -16.35 -13.22
C PHE A 54 5.83 -17.28 -12.83
N VAL A 55 6.20 -17.30 -11.54
CA VAL A 55 7.28 -18.17 -11.03
C VAL A 55 6.92 -19.64 -11.20
N GLU A 56 5.69 -20.04 -10.87
CA GLU A 56 5.18 -21.40 -11.10
C GLU A 56 5.22 -21.79 -12.58
N GLY A 57 4.82 -20.90 -13.48
CA GLY A 57 4.89 -21.13 -14.92
C GLY A 57 6.33 -21.16 -15.47
N ALA A 58 7.27 -20.50 -14.80
CA ALA A 58 8.68 -20.39 -15.19
C ALA A 58 9.58 -21.47 -14.56
N ALA A 59 9.03 -22.45 -13.83
CA ALA A 59 9.70 -23.46 -13.01
C ALA A 59 10.72 -24.40 -13.70
N GLY A 60 11.18 -24.07 -14.91
CA GLY A 60 12.29 -24.74 -15.59
C GLY A 60 13.66 -24.05 -15.46
N ASN A 61 13.75 -22.78 -15.05
CA ASN A 61 14.97 -21.97 -15.25
C ASN A 61 15.61 -21.37 -13.97
N GLY A 62 15.43 -21.99 -12.79
CA GLY A 62 16.19 -21.75 -11.56
C GLY A 62 16.71 -20.33 -11.33
N THR A 63 16.02 -19.55 -10.49
CA THR A 63 16.16 -18.08 -10.22
C THR A 63 15.28 -17.19 -11.11
N ALA A 64 13.98 -17.14 -10.76
CA ALA A 64 13.01 -16.29 -11.45
C ALA A 64 13.17 -14.82 -11.03
N THR A 65 14.04 -14.09 -11.73
CA THR A 65 13.97 -12.62 -11.71
C THR A 65 12.65 -12.21 -12.35
N LEU A 66 11.88 -11.36 -11.66
CA LEU A 66 10.60 -10.88 -12.18
C LEU A 66 10.84 -9.96 -13.38
N PRO A 67 10.14 -10.17 -14.51
CA PRO A 67 10.24 -9.28 -15.65
C PRO A 67 9.59 -7.93 -15.36
N PRO A 68 9.93 -6.88 -16.12
CA PRO A 68 9.26 -5.59 -16.02
C PRO A 68 7.74 -5.72 -16.12
N GLY A 69 7.02 -5.10 -15.19
CA GLY A 69 5.56 -5.17 -15.10
C GLY A 69 5.04 -6.23 -14.11
N LEU A 70 5.92 -7.09 -13.59
CA LEU A 70 5.67 -7.97 -12.44
C LEU A 70 6.56 -7.63 -11.23
N ASP A 71 7.53 -6.75 -11.41
CA ASP A 71 8.52 -6.30 -10.43
C ASP A 71 8.03 -5.12 -9.56
N GLN A 72 6.79 -4.68 -9.73
CA GLN A 72 6.22 -3.56 -8.97
C GLN A 72 4.70 -3.63 -8.82
N ALA A 73 4.19 -2.92 -7.80
CA ALA A 73 2.77 -2.63 -7.65
C ALA A 73 2.58 -1.12 -7.45
N PRO A 74 1.60 -0.49 -8.14
CA PRO A 74 0.78 -1.05 -9.22
C PRO A 74 1.62 -1.48 -10.44
N GLN A 75 1.08 -2.37 -11.27
CA GLN A 75 1.77 -2.94 -12.44
C GLN A 75 2.27 -1.87 -13.44
N PHE A 76 1.57 -0.74 -13.52
CA PHE A 76 1.89 0.39 -14.39
C PHE A 76 1.80 1.69 -13.60
N GLY A 77 2.63 2.67 -13.98
CA GLY A 77 2.66 3.99 -13.34
C GLY A 77 3.75 4.08 -12.26
N THR A 78 3.49 4.87 -11.22
CA THR A 78 4.44 5.10 -10.14
C THR A 78 4.48 3.90 -9.19
N PRO A 79 5.64 3.26 -8.96
CA PRO A 79 5.76 2.15 -8.02
C PRO A 79 5.48 2.60 -6.60
N LEU A 80 4.64 1.84 -5.90
CA LEU A 80 4.36 1.97 -4.47
C LEU A 80 5.01 0.84 -3.68
N TYR A 81 5.07 -0.35 -4.28
CA TYR A 81 5.80 -1.51 -3.81
C TYR A 81 6.73 -2.03 -4.91
N ARG A 82 7.88 -2.57 -4.50
CA ARG A 82 8.78 -3.34 -5.37
C ARG A 82 8.66 -4.82 -5.04
N LEU A 83 8.53 -5.63 -6.08
CA LEU A 83 8.41 -7.07 -5.95
C LEU A 83 9.74 -7.76 -6.24
N GLN A 84 10.03 -8.80 -5.47
CA GLN A 84 11.19 -9.66 -5.64
C GLN A 84 10.84 -11.10 -5.30
N VAL A 85 11.53 -12.04 -5.95
CA VAL A 85 11.46 -13.47 -5.62
C VAL A 85 12.72 -13.80 -4.84
N LEU A 86 12.54 -14.34 -3.64
CA LEU A 86 13.60 -14.82 -2.80
C LEU A 86 13.62 -16.36 -2.79
N PRO A 87 14.80 -16.98 -2.78
CA PRO A 87 14.90 -18.41 -2.52
C PRO A 87 14.38 -18.72 -1.12
N ALA A 88 13.63 -19.80 -0.99
CA ALA A 88 13.16 -20.31 0.29
C ALA A 88 13.49 -21.81 0.39
N ASP A 89 13.29 -22.38 1.56
CA ASP A 89 13.49 -23.82 1.77
C ASP A 89 12.31 -24.64 1.23
N ASP A 90 12.45 -25.97 1.27
CA ASP A 90 11.39 -26.90 0.85
C ASP A 90 10.13 -26.77 1.71
N ALA A 91 10.22 -26.27 2.95
CA ALA A 91 9.07 -26.07 3.81
C ALA A 91 8.14 -24.95 3.29
N ASN A 92 8.71 -23.95 2.62
CA ASN A 92 7.99 -22.89 1.90
C ASN A 92 7.74 -23.22 0.41
N GLY A 93 8.11 -24.41 -0.04
CA GLY A 93 7.99 -24.86 -1.43
C GLY A 93 9.04 -24.25 -2.38
N GLY A 94 10.19 -23.81 -1.85
CA GLY A 94 11.38 -23.45 -2.63
C GLY A 94 11.52 -21.97 -3.00
N TYR A 95 10.47 -21.17 -2.86
CA TYR A 95 10.56 -19.71 -3.04
C TYR A 95 9.53 -18.93 -2.23
N SER A 96 9.80 -17.63 -2.05
CA SER A 96 8.85 -16.65 -1.55
C SER A 96 8.88 -15.38 -2.40
N VAL A 97 7.72 -14.85 -2.73
CA VAL A 97 7.58 -13.54 -3.39
C VAL A 97 7.27 -12.50 -2.33
N GLU A 98 7.99 -11.38 -2.39
CA GLU A 98 7.83 -10.29 -1.44
C GLU A 98 7.51 -8.98 -2.15
N ALA A 99 6.60 -8.20 -1.58
CA ALA A 99 6.27 -6.85 -2.02
C ALA A 99 6.65 -5.87 -0.92
N THR A 100 7.74 -5.13 -1.13
CA THR A 100 8.31 -4.19 -0.16
C THR A 100 7.91 -2.74 -0.50
N PRO A 101 7.41 -1.95 0.45
CA PRO A 101 7.10 -0.54 0.22
C PRO A 101 8.32 0.25 -0.27
N ILE A 102 8.10 1.23 -1.16
CA ILE A 102 9.16 2.17 -1.54
C ILE A 102 9.51 3.08 -0.34
N GLU A 103 10.81 3.22 -0.05
CA GLU A 103 11.35 3.92 1.13
C GLU A 103 10.87 5.37 1.32
N PHE A 104 10.63 6.08 0.21
CA PHE A 104 10.12 7.46 0.19
C PHE A 104 8.71 7.54 -0.41
N GLY A 105 7.99 6.41 -0.44
CA GLY A 105 6.63 6.31 -0.95
C GLY A 105 5.56 6.51 0.13
N PRO A 106 4.29 6.63 -0.27
CA PRO A 106 3.16 6.81 0.66
C PRO A 106 2.93 5.61 1.59
N MET A 107 3.51 4.44 1.28
CA MET A 107 3.38 3.20 2.06
C MET A 107 4.57 2.92 2.98
N ARG A 108 5.56 3.81 3.06
CA ARG A 108 6.75 3.67 3.91
C ARG A 108 6.41 3.33 5.37
N ASP A 109 5.48 4.08 5.95
CA ASP A 109 5.10 3.99 7.36
C ASP A 109 3.81 3.15 7.55
N ASP A 110 3.44 2.35 6.54
CA ASP A 110 2.28 1.47 6.64
C ASP A 110 2.57 0.34 7.64
N ALA A 111 1.65 0.14 8.59
CA ALA A 111 1.82 -0.87 9.65
C ALA A 111 1.97 -2.30 9.10
N CYS A 112 1.42 -2.59 7.91
CA CYS A 112 1.54 -3.92 7.31
C CYS A 112 2.91 -4.17 6.68
N GLY A 113 3.62 -3.12 6.27
CA GLY A 113 4.98 -3.19 5.73
C GLY A 113 5.10 -4.09 4.49
N THR A 114 6.09 -4.98 4.50
CA THR A 114 6.38 -5.92 3.41
C THR A 114 5.41 -7.08 3.43
N PHE A 115 4.74 -7.33 2.31
CA PHE A 115 3.85 -8.48 2.13
C PHE A 115 4.63 -9.66 1.54
N THR A 116 4.33 -10.89 1.97
CA THR A 116 5.01 -12.11 1.51
C THR A 116 4.01 -13.18 1.11
N LEU A 117 4.29 -13.89 0.03
CA LEU A 117 3.54 -15.05 -0.44
C LEU A 117 4.52 -16.16 -0.81
N ASP A 118 4.43 -17.32 -0.17
CA ASP A 118 5.26 -18.47 -0.55
C ASP A 118 4.58 -19.39 -1.57
N ALA A 119 5.34 -20.36 -2.08
CA ALA A 119 4.87 -21.32 -3.08
C ALA A 119 3.71 -22.21 -2.59
N THR A 120 3.58 -22.38 -1.27
CA THR A 120 2.48 -23.14 -0.66
C THR A 120 1.19 -22.31 -0.51
N GLY A 121 1.25 -21.01 -0.83
CA GLY A 121 0.15 -20.07 -0.72
C GLY A 121 -0.01 -19.45 0.67
N VAL A 122 0.96 -19.64 1.57
CA VAL A 122 0.96 -19.00 2.88
C VAL A 122 1.24 -17.51 2.71
N ARG A 123 0.36 -16.71 3.31
CA ARG A 123 0.38 -15.24 3.28
C ARG A 123 0.99 -14.73 4.57
N GLY A 124 1.91 -13.79 4.46
CA GLY A 124 2.57 -13.16 5.59
C GLY A 124 2.81 -11.68 5.36
N ASN A 125 3.18 -10.99 6.43
CA ASN A 125 3.60 -9.60 6.36
C ASN A 125 4.64 -9.30 7.44
N ARG A 126 5.51 -8.33 7.19
CA ARG A 126 6.58 -7.89 8.09
C ARG A 126 6.57 -6.38 8.16
N SER A 127 6.42 -5.84 9.37
CA SER A 127 6.52 -4.40 9.62
C SER A 127 7.93 -3.89 9.31
N SER A 128 8.03 -2.71 8.71
CA SER A 128 9.31 -2.01 8.44
C SER A 128 9.91 -1.36 9.69
N ALA A 129 9.15 -1.28 10.78
CA ALA A 129 9.58 -0.74 12.06
C ALA A 129 9.61 -1.83 13.12
N ASN A 130 10.42 -1.66 14.19
CA ASN A 130 10.48 -2.47 15.42
C ASN A 130 9.14 -2.67 16.17
N ALA A 131 8.01 -2.37 15.54
CA ALA A 131 6.66 -2.65 16.00
C ALA A 131 6.23 -4.06 15.56
N THR A 132 5.49 -4.74 16.44
CA THR A 132 4.80 -5.99 16.11
C THR A 132 3.90 -5.74 14.90
N ALA A 133 4.13 -6.47 13.82
CA ALA A 133 3.27 -6.39 12.64
C ALA A 133 1.82 -6.74 13.05
N PRO A 134 0.80 -6.01 12.55
CA PRO A 134 -0.58 -6.43 12.70
C PRO A 134 -0.74 -7.86 12.18
N PRO A 135 -1.69 -8.64 12.73
CA PRO A 135 -1.90 -10.01 12.27
C PRO A 135 -2.11 -10.02 10.76
N GLY A 136 -1.52 -11.01 10.08
CA GLY A 136 -1.60 -11.09 8.62
C GLY A 136 -3.02 -11.09 8.08
N SER A 137 -3.98 -11.59 8.86
CA SER A 137 -5.40 -11.50 8.53
C SER A 137 -5.92 -10.07 8.41
N GLU A 138 -5.40 -9.10 9.17
CA GLU A 138 -5.81 -7.69 9.06
C GLU A 138 -5.18 -7.02 7.82
N CYS A 139 -3.93 -7.37 7.52
CA CYS A 139 -3.19 -6.78 6.41
C CYS A 139 -3.60 -7.35 5.05
N TRP A 140 -3.88 -8.66 4.99
CA TRP A 140 -4.32 -9.36 3.79
C TRP A 140 -5.83 -9.42 3.62
N ASN A 141 -6.60 -8.93 4.59
CA ASN A 141 -8.04 -8.80 4.40
C ASN A 141 -8.35 -7.59 3.53
N THR A 142 -8.72 -7.89 2.28
CA THR A 142 -9.09 -6.92 1.25
C THR A 142 -10.58 -6.62 1.21
N SER A 143 -11.36 -7.07 2.21
CA SER A 143 -12.81 -6.81 2.31
C SER A 143 -13.17 -5.55 3.12
#